data_AF-A0A527GAQ3-F1
#
_entry.id   AF-A0A527GAQ3-F1
#
_cell.length_a   1.000
_cell.length_b   1.000
_cell.length_c   1.000
_cell.angle_alpha   90.00
_cell.angle_beta   90.00
_cell.angle_gamma   90.00
#
_symmetry.space_group_name_H-M   'P 1'
#
loop_
_entity.id
_entity.type
_entity.pdbx_description
1 polymer ?
#
loop_
_entity_poly.entity_id
_entity_poly.type
_entity_poly.pdbx_seq_one_letter_code
_entity_poly.pdbx_strand_id
1 'polypeptide(L)'
;MTVTASASETRSRPIQVWLLVWVFALAAVLVVFLLQDRLPWAVNYPASAVVPVADWVSALMRWIKSNLSWLTRSITAVLGVPLDFALNLLAKNFKIGHGADASVLPRLSWVGVCAAAFLAGHAVGGRKLSLLVGGCFLYIALFGQWTSAMLTLALISIAVPFCIVTGLFAGIWA
;
A
#
# COMPACT_ATOMS: atom_id res chain seq x y z
N MET A 1 22.74 -43.12 -60.99
CA MET A 1 22.53 -41.70 -61.32
C MET A 1 21.06 -41.37 -61.07
N THR A 2 20.78 -40.13 -60.65
CA THR A 2 19.46 -39.48 -60.47
C THR A 2 18.66 -39.87 -59.22
N VAL A 3 18.04 -38.97 -58.43
CA VAL A 3 17.95 -37.49 -58.34
C VAL A 3 17.16 -37.20 -57.04
N THR A 4 17.60 -36.22 -56.24
CA THR A 4 16.87 -35.22 -55.41
C THR A 4 15.59 -35.60 -54.64
N ALA A 5 15.18 -34.95 -53.56
CA ALA A 5 15.74 -33.97 -52.65
C ALA A 5 14.73 -33.93 -51.50
N SER A 6 15.26 -33.85 -50.28
CA SER A 6 14.48 -33.41 -49.13
C SER A 6 14.09 -31.95 -49.34
N ALA A 7 12.82 -31.62 -49.21
CA ALA A 7 12.39 -30.25 -48.93
C ALA A 7 11.32 -30.33 -47.83
N SER A 8 11.84 -30.44 -46.61
CA SER A 8 11.15 -30.22 -45.35
C SER A 8 10.31 -28.94 -45.37
N GLU A 9 9.05 -29.08 -44.94
CA GLU A 9 8.11 -28.00 -44.65
C GLU A 9 8.75 -26.85 -43.86
N THR A 10 8.77 -25.66 -44.46
CA THR A 10 9.14 -24.41 -43.78
C THR A 10 8.00 -24.01 -42.85
N ARG A 11 8.04 -24.51 -41.61
CA ARG A 11 7.10 -24.13 -40.53
C ARG A 11 7.30 -22.65 -40.17
N SER A 12 6.59 -21.77 -40.84
CA SER A 12 6.51 -20.33 -40.58
C SER A 12 6.06 -20.08 -39.13
N ARG A 13 6.97 -19.53 -38.32
CA ARG A 13 6.75 -19.26 -36.89
C ARG A 13 5.85 -18.03 -36.71
N PRO A 14 4.68 -18.15 -36.06
CA PRO A 14 3.72 -17.03 -35.90
C PRO A 14 4.27 -15.86 -35.07
N ILE A 15 5.36 -16.07 -34.33
CA ILE A 15 6.05 -15.07 -33.50
C ILE A 15 6.61 -13.91 -34.35
N GLN A 16 7.03 -14.17 -35.59
CA GLN A 16 7.62 -13.15 -36.45
C GLN A 16 6.56 -12.20 -37.04
N VAL A 17 5.35 -12.72 -37.32
CA VAL A 17 4.22 -11.89 -37.78
C VAL A 17 3.74 -10.99 -36.65
N TRP A 18 3.67 -11.50 -35.41
CA TRP A 18 3.32 -10.69 -34.25
C TRP A 18 4.33 -9.57 -33.99
N LEU A 19 5.63 -9.87 -34.03
CA LEU A 19 6.69 -8.86 -33.92
C LEU A 19 6.61 -7.81 -35.03
N LEU A 20 6.30 -8.21 -36.27
CA LEU A 20 6.09 -7.27 -37.38
C LEU A 20 4.88 -6.37 -37.17
N VAL A 21 3.77 -6.88 -36.62
CA VAL A 21 2.60 -6.06 -36.26
C VAL A 21 2.96 -5.03 -35.19
N TRP A 22 3.74 -5.42 -34.18
CA TRP A 22 4.20 -4.48 -33.15
C TRP A 22 5.20 -3.46 -33.67
N VAL A 23 6.16 -3.87 -34.51
CA VAL A 23 7.12 -2.95 -35.14
C VAL A 23 6.40 -1.99 -36.09
N PHE A 24 5.41 -2.45 -36.85
CA PHE A 24 4.60 -1.61 -37.72
C PHE A 24 3.72 -0.64 -36.91
N ALA A 25 3.10 -1.09 -35.82
CA ALA A 25 2.35 -0.24 -34.91
C ALA A 25 3.24 0.83 -34.25
N LEU A 26 4.44 0.44 -33.81
CA LEU A 26 5.41 1.35 -33.19
C LEU A 26 5.97 2.35 -34.22
N ALA A 27 6.26 1.90 -35.43
CA ALA A 27 6.65 2.76 -36.55
C ALA A 27 5.52 3.73 -36.95
N ALA A 28 4.26 3.28 -36.98
CA ALA A 28 3.12 4.13 -37.25
C ALA A 28 2.95 5.22 -36.17
N VAL A 29 3.12 4.87 -34.89
CA VAL A 29 3.11 5.84 -33.78
C VAL A 29 4.28 6.83 -33.90
N LEU A 30 5.47 6.36 -34.26
CA LEU A 30 6.66 7.19 -34.47
C LEU A 30 6.48 8.16 -35.64
N VAL A 31 5.88 7.71 -36.75
CA VAL A 31 5.54 8.55 -37.90
C VAL A 31 4.51 9.62 -37.53
N VAL A 32 3.48 9.27 -36.77
CA VAL A 32 2.49 10.25 -36.26
C VAL A 32 3.15 11.28 -35.34
N PHE A 33 4.12 10.85 -34.52
CA PHE A 33 4.89 11.74 -33.63
C PHE A 33 5.82 12.69 -34.41
N LEU A 34 6.53 12.21 -35.43
CA LEU A 34 7.38 13.05 -36.30
C LEU A 34 6.58 14.02 -37.19
N LEU A 35 5.33 13.69 -37.50
CA LEU A 35 4.44 14.51 -38.33
C LEU A 35 3.56 15.47 -37.50
N GLN A 36 3.81 15.57 -36.19
CA GLN A 36 3.14 16.48 -35.24
C GLN A 36 3.17 17.95 -35.71
N ASP A 37 4.25 18.40 -36.34
CA ASP A 37 4.41 19.79 -36.78
C ASP A 37 3.57 20.15 -38.02
N ARG A 38 3.06 19.17 -38.78
CA ARG A 38 2.37 19.39 -40.06
C ARG A 38 0.86 19.14 -40.03
N LEU A 39 0.33 18.57 -38.94
CA LEU A 39 -1.10 18.25 -38.80
C LEU A 39 -1.62 18.70 -37.41
N PRO A 40 -1.84 20.00 -37.19
CA PRO A 40 -2.29 20.54 -35.90
C PRO A 40 -3.66 20.01 -35.44
N TRP A 41 -4.46 19.46 -36.35
CA TRP A 41 -5.77 18.84 -36.08
C TRP A 41 -5.70 17.39 -35.57
N ALA A 42 -4.59 16.69 -35.80
CA ALA A 42 -4.37 15.32 -35.34
C ALA A 42 -3.77 15.26 -33.93
N VAL A 43 -3.15 16.36 -33.50
CA VAL A 43 -2.50 16.50 -32.18
C VAL A 43 -3.32 17.36 -31.22
N ASN A 44 -3.98 18.41 -31.70
CA ASN A 44 -4.92 19.19 -30.87
C ASN A 44 -6.33 18.65 -31.07
N TYR A 45 -6.82 17.87 -30.10
CA TYR A 45 -8.23 17.50 -30.02
C TYR A 45 -9.06 18.80 -29.96
N PRO A 46 -10.00 19.06 -30.90
CA PRO A 46 -10.70 20.33 -31.00
C PRO A 46 -11.49 20.61 -29.72
N ALA A 47 -11.16 21.72 -29.06
CA ALA A 47 -11.72 22.13 -27.77
C ALA A 47 -13.26 22.25 -27.77
N SER A 48 -13.90 22.37 -28.95
CA SER A 48 -15.35 22.43 -29.12
C SER A 48 -16.06 21.07 -29.03
N ALA A 49 -15.33 19.95 -29.06
CA ALA A 49 -15.86 18.58 -28.94
C ALA A 49 -15.44 17.90 -27.62
N VAL A 50 -14.87 18.66 -26.67
CA VAL A 50 -14.59 18.16 -25.32
C VAL A 50 -15.90 18.16 -24.56
N VAL A 51 -16.49 16.98 -24.40
CA VAL A 51 -17.64 16.79 -23.51
C VAL A 51 -17.20 17.20 -22.10
N PRO A 52 -17.93 18.09 -21.39
CA PRO A 52 -17.54 18.63 -20.08
C PRO A 52 -17.72 17.61 -18.93
N VAL A 53 -17.32 16.36 -19.18
CA VAL A 53 -17.26 15.29 -18.17
C VAL A 53 -16.28 15.68 -17.07
N ALA A 54 -15.19 16.36 -17.41
CA ALA A 54 -14.22 16.86 -16.44
C ALA A 54 -14.85 17.81 -15.42
N ASP A 55 -15.77 18.69 -15.85
CA ASP A 55 -16.45 19.63 -14.96
C ASP A 55 -17.45 18.92 -14.06
N TRP A 56 -18.21 17.96 -14.59
CA TRP A 56 -19.13 17.12 -13.81
C TRP A 56 -18.40 16.28 -12.76
N VAL A 57 -17.29 15.61 -13.15
CA VAL A 57 -16.48 14.81 -12.22
C VAL A 57 -15.80 15.70 -11.18
N SER A 58 -15.32 16.88 -11.58
CA SER A 58 -14.73 17.84 -10.65
C SER A 58 -15.76 18.41 -9.67
N ALA A 59 -16.98 18.70 -10.13
CA ALA A 59 -18.09 19.14 -9.29
C ALA A 59 -18.52 18.05 -8.31
N LEU A 60 -18.63 16.80 -8.78
CA LEU A 60 -18.90 15.64 -7.93
C LEU A 60 -17.81 15.45 -6.86
N MET A 61 -16.53 15.51 -7.24
CA MET A 61 -15.41 15.36 -6.30
C MET A 61 -15.39 16.48 -5.25
N ARG A 62 -15.68 17.73 -5.67
CA ARG A 62 -15.81 18.87 -4.75
C ARG A 62 -16.99 18.68 -3.81
N TRP A 63 -18.12 18.19 -4.31
CA TRP A 63 -19.30 17.87 -3.49
C TRP A 63 -18.98 16.76 -2.49
N ILE A 64 -18.34 15.66 -2.90
CA ILE A 64 -17.91 14.58 -1.99
C ILE A 64 -16.96 15.12 -0.93
N LYS A 65 -15.95 15.90 -1.31
CA LYS A 65 -15.01 16.48 -0.35
C LYS A 65 -15.72 17.42 0.63
N SER A 66 -16.64 18.26 0.18
CA SER A 66 -17.41 19.16 1.05
C SER A 66 -18.31 18.40 2.03
N ASN A 67 -19.00 17.36 1.56
CA ASN A 67 -20.01 16.64 2.35
C ASN A 67 -19.43 15.49 3.18
N LEU A 68 -18.30 14.92 2.78
CA LEU A 68 -17.72 13.73 3.42
C LEU A 68 -16.41 14.03 4.17
N SER A 69 -15.78 15.19 3.95
CA SER A 69 -14.55 15.58 4.67
C SER A 69 -14.74 15.50 6.18
N TRP A 70 -15.89 15.95 6.69
CA TRP A 70 -16.19 15.86 8.13
C TRP A 70 -16.22 14.40 8.60
N LEU A 71 -16.85 13.50 7.85
CA LEU A 71 -16.93 12.08 8.20
C LEU A 71 -15.56 11.40 8.17
N THR A 72 -14.78 11.60 7.10
CA THR A 72 -13.41 11.07 7.01
C THR A 72 -12.52 11.61 8.12
N ARG A 73 -12.70 12.88 8.50
CA ARG A 73 -11.92 13.50 9.57
C ARG A 73 -12.35 13.03 10.94
N SER A 74 -13.64 12.80 11.16
CA SER A 74 -14.18 12.22 12.40
C SER A 74 -13.71 10.79 12.60
N ILE A 75 -13.78 9.94 11.58
CA ILE A 75 -13.27 8.56 11.64
C ILE A 75 -11.77 8.56 11.92
N THR A 76 -11.02 9.41 11.20
CA THR A 76 -9.57 9.54 11.40
C THR A 76 -9.23 10.09 12.79
N ALA A 77 -10.02 11.02 13.33
CA ALA A 77 -9.80 11.56 14.68
C ALA A 77 -10.06 10.48 15.74
N VAL A 78 -11.15 9.70 15.60
CA VAL A 78 -11.50 8.65 16.56
C VAL A 78 -10.50 7.49 16.52
N LEU A 79 -10.13 7.02 15.32
CA LEU A 79 -9.16 5.92 15.17
C LEU A 79 -7.72 6.37 15.40
N GLY A 80 -7.41 7.63 15.11
CA GLY A 80 -6.09 8.22 15.24
C GLY A 80 -5.63 8.31 16.70
N VAL A 81 -6.52 8.67 17.63
CA VAL A 81 -6.17 8.75 19.07
C VAL A 81 -5.54 7.45 19.61
N PRO A 82 -6.21 6.29 19.54
CA PRO A 82 -5.64 5.05 20.05
C PRO A 82 -4.49 4.53 19.19
N LEU A 83 -4.52 4.77 17.87
CA LEU A 83 -3.44 4.37 16.98
C LEU A 83 -2.15 5.15 17.28
N ASP A 84 -2.22 6.48 17.40
CA ASP A 84 -1.08 7.33 17.72
C ASP A 84 -0.55 7.02 19.13
N PHE A 85 -1.43 6.67 20.07
CA PHE A 85 -1.01 6.19 21.38
C PHE A 85 -0.22 4.88 21.28
N ALA A 86 -0.74 3.87 20.59
CA ALA A 86 -0.04 2.59 20.40
C ALA A 86 1.28 2.77 19.64
N LEU A 87 1.30 3.63 18.62
CA LEU A 87 2.51 3.96 17.87
C LEU A 87 3.53 4.71 18.72
N ASN A 88 3.12 5.72 19.49
CA ASN A 88 4.03 6.46 20.38
C ASN A 88 4.54 5.60 21.55
N LEU A 89 3.82 4.54 21.91
CA LEU A 89 4.27 3.59 22.92
C LEU A 89 5.28 2.58 22.33
N LEU A 90 4.98 1.97 21.18
CA LEU A 90 5.75 0.85 20.64
C LEU A 90 6.78 1.22 19.56
N ALA A 91 6.47 2.20 18.70
CA ALA A 91 7.19 2.43 17.43
C ALA A 91 7.85 3.82 17.32
N LYS A 92 7.24 4.86 17.90
CA LYS A 92 7.66 6.26 17.87
C LYS A 92 8.02 6.71 19.29
N ASN A 93 8.78 7.80 19.41
CA ASN A 93 8.98 8.45 20.72
C ASN A 93 7.76 9.34 21.03
N PHE A 94 7.34 9.39 22.28
CA PHE A 94 6.33 10.35 22.74
C PHE A 94 6.88 11.76 22.57
N LYS A 95 6.41 12.47 21.54
CA LYS A 95 6.69 13.90 21.34
C LYS A 95 5.58 14.71 22.00
N ILE A 96 5.77 15.08 23.26
CA ILE A 96 4.86 15.96 23.98
C ILE A 96 5.43 17.38 23.87
N GLY A 97 4.87 18.19 22.97
CA GLY A 97 5.27 19.59 22.74
C GLY A 97 5.33 20.00 21.26
N HIS A 98 5.21 21.30 20.98
CA HIS A 98 5.53 21.94 19.70
C HIS A 98 6.60 23.01 19.96
N GLY A 99 7.80 22.83 19.38
CA GLY A 99 8.95 23.73 19.57
C GLY A 99 10.18 23.04 20.17
N ALA A 100 11.21 23.85 20.48
CA ALA A 100 12.52 23.42 20.95
C ALA A 100 12.51 22.78 22.36
N ASP A 101 11.41 22.90 23.11
CA ASP A 101 11.22 22.33 24.45
C ASP A 101 10.33 21.07 24.44
N ALA A 102 10.35 20.30 23.34
CA ALA A 102 9.64 19.03 23.27
C ALA A 102 10.32 18.00 24.17
N SER A 103 9.71 17.72 25.33
CA SER A 103 10.11 16.61 26.19
C SER A 103 9.84 15.30 25.46
N VAL A 104 10.89 14.70 24.92
CA VAL A 104 10.84 13.40 24.26
C VAL A 104 10.87 12.33 25.34
N LEU A 105 9.74 11.73 25.66
CA LEU A 105 9.77 10.50 26.45
C LEU A 105 10.34 9.37 25.55
N PRO A 106 11.39 8.65 26.00
CA PRO A 106 11.94 7.54 25.25
C PRO A 106 10.86 6.50 24.99
N ARG A 107 10.75 6.08 23.73
CA ARG A 107 9.99 4.88 23.33
C ARG A 107 10.33 3.68 24.23
N LEU A 108 9.38 2.75 24.39
CA LEU A 108 9.63 1.53 25.17
C LEU A 108 10.92 0.86 24.68
N SER A 109 11.84 0.57 25.61
CA SER A 109 13.12 -0.03 25.24
C SER A 109 12.86 -1.37 24.56
N TRP A 110 13.63 -1.69 23.53
CA TRP A 110 13.49 -2.97 22.81
C TRP A 110 13.64 -4.15 23.76
N VAL A 111 14.52 -4.02 24.77
CA VAL A 111 14.68 -4.99 25.86
C VAL A 111 13.41 -5.12 26.68
N GLY A 112 12.75 -4.01 27.04
CA GLY A 112 11.51 -4.00 27.80
C GLY A 112 10.35 -4.65 27.04
N VAL A 113 10.24 -4.42 25.73
CA VAL A 113 9.22 -5.07 24.89
C VAL A 113 9.50 -6.57 24.73
N CYS A 114 10.77 -6.97 24.51
CA CYS A 114 11.15 -8.39 24.49
C CYS A 114 10.85 -9.09 25.82
N ALA A 115 11.13 -8.43 26.94
CA ALA A 115 10.79 -8.94 28.27
C ALA A 115 9.28 -9.05 28.45
N ALA A 116 8.50 -8.02 28.09
CA ALA A 116 7.05 -8.05 28.16
C ALA A 116 6.46 -9.18 27.30
N ALA A 117 6.96 -9.38 26.07
CA ALA A 117 6.55 -10.46 25.19
C ALA A 117 6.89 -11.85 25.77
N PHE A 118 8.06 -11.98 26.40
CA PHE A 118 8.45 -13.19 27.13
C PHE A 118 7.52 -13.48 28.31
N LEU A 119 7.22 -12.47 29.14
CA LEU A 119 6.28 -12.58 30.27
C LEU A 119 4.86 -12.92 29.79
N ALA A 120 4.38 -12.28 28.73
CA ALA A 120 3.07 -12.57 28.14
C ALA A 120 3.00 -14.01 27.61
N GLY A 121 4.03 -14.47 26.90
CA GLY A 121 4.13 -15.86 26.44
C GLY A 121 4.20 -16.86 27.61
N HIS A 122 4.84 -16.46 28.72
CA HIS A 122 4.91 -17.28 29.92
C HIS A 122 3.54 -17.43 30.60
N ALA A 123 2.76 -16.35 30.67
CA ALA A 123 1.43 -16.33 31.27
C ALA A 123 0.42 -17.19 30.48
N VAL A 124 0.52 -17.24 29.15
CA VAL A 124 -0.47 -17.96 28.30
C VAL A 124 -0.11 -19.43 28.08
N GLY A 125 1.18 -19.78 27.93
CA GLY A 125 1.59 -21.12 27.47
C GLY A 125 2.85 -21.69 28.12
N GLY A 126 3.30 -21.12 29.25
CA GLY A 126 4.43 -21.63 30.02
C GLY A 126 5.81 -21.38 29.41
N ARG A 127 6.82 -22.11 29.89
CA ARG A 127 8.26 -21.86 29.59
C ARG A 127 8.65 -22.07 28.12
N LYS A 128 8.02 -23.02 27.42
CA LYS A 128 8.34 -23.29 26.00
C LYS A 128 7.84 -22.17 25.10
N LEU A 129 6.63 -21.66 25.36
CA LEU A 129 6.04 -20.57 24.59
C LEU A 129 6.76 -19.24 24.86
N SER A 130 7.12 -18.96 26.12
CA SER A 130 7.84 -17.74 26.47
C SER A 130 9.18 -17.61 25.75
N LEU A 131 9.98 -18.68 25.69
CA LEU A 131 11.24 -18.71 24.97
C LEU A 131 11.06 -18.51 23.46
N LEU A 132 10.02 -19.12 22.88
CA LEU A 132 9.73 -18.96 21.45
C LEU A 132 9.33 -17.52 21.11
N VAL A 133 8.42 -16.93 21.90
CA VAL A 133 7.95 -15.56 21.69
C VAL A 133 9.07 -14.55 21.95
N GLY A 134 9.74 -14.64 23.11
CA GLY A 134 10.85 -13.74 23.44
C GLY A 134 12.01 -13.85 22.45
N GLY A 135 12.34 -15.07 22.00
CA GLY A 135 13.36 -15.31 20.98
C GLY A 135 12.98 -14.73 19.61
N CYS A 136 11.70 -14.81 19.21
CA CYS A 136 11.21 -14.20 17.97
C CYS A 136 11.34 -12.67 17.99
N PHE A 137 10.94 -12.02 19.08
CA PHE A 137 11.10 -10.57 19.23
C PHE A 137 12.58 -10.15 19.28
N LEU A 138 13.43 -10.92 19.96
CA LEU A 138 14.87 -10.71 20.00
C LEU A 138 15.49 -10.83 18.60
N TYR A 139 15.07 -11.83 17.83
CA TYR A 139 15.49 -12.02 16.44
C TYR A 139 15.16 -10.77 15.62
N ILE A 140 13.91 -10.29 15.64
CA ILE A 140 13.50 -9.08 14.89
C ILE A 140 14.35 -7.86 15.29
N ALA A 141 14.67 -7.73 16.58
CA ALA A 141 15.53 -6.65 17.08
C ALA A 141 16.96 -6.72 16.52
N LEU A 142 17.55 -7.92 16.45
CA LEU A 142 18.91 -8.14 15.93
C LEU A 142 19.01 -7.87 14.43
N PHE A 143 17.97 -8.18 13.65
CA PHE A 143 17.92 -7.97 12.20
C PHE A 143 17.52 -6.54 11.80
N GLY A 144 17.39 -5.62 12.77
CA GLY A 144 17.13 -4.19 12.50
C GLY A 144 15.71 -3.88 12.04
N GLN A 145 14.79 -4.85 12.04
CA GLN A 145 13.42 -4.69 11.53
C GLN A 145 12.39 -4.29 12.59
N TRP A 146 12.88 -3.77 13.73
CA TRP A 146 12.09 -3.43 14.90
C TRP A 146 10.94 -2.45 14.60
N THR A 147 11.24 -1.35 13.90
CA THR A 147 10.26 -0.28 13.65
C THR A 147 9.09 -0.78 12.81
N SER A 148 9.38 -1.54 11.75
CA SER A 148 8.36 -2.12 10.87
C SER A 148 7.51 -3.15 11.61
N ALA A 149 8.13 -4.01 12.42
CA ALA A 149 7.40 -4.99 13.23
C ALA A 149 6.49 -4.31 14.27
N MET A 150 6.99 -3.31 15.00
CA MET A 150 6.19 -2.59 15.99
C MET A 150 5.05 -1.78 15.39
N LEU A 151 5.23 -1.26 14.17
CA LEU A 151 4.13 -0.62 13.41
C LEU A 151 2.98 -1.62 13.20
N THR A 152 3.28 -2.83 12.76
CA THR A 152 2.26 -3.87 12.57
C THR A 152 1.61 -4.29 13.89
N LEU A 153 2.40 -4.45 14.95
CA LEU A 153 1.89 -4.81 16.28
C LEU A 153 0.96 -3.73 16.84
N ALA A 154 1.32 -2.45 16.67
CA ALA A 154 0.49 -1.32 17.08
C ALA A 154 -0.84 -1.29 16.32
N LEU A 155 -0.81 -1.51 15.00
CA LEU A 155 -2.02 -1.58 14.18
C LEU A 155 -2.93 -2.74 14.61
N ILE A 156 -2.36 -3.93 14.85
CA ILE A 156 -3.12 -5.11 15.31
C ILE A 156 -3.69 -4.87 16.72
N SER A 157 -2.91 -4.27 17.62
CA SER A 157 -3.34 -3.98 18.99
C SER A 157 -4.58 -3.08 19.07
N ILE A 158 -4.80 -2.20 18.08
CA ILE A 158 -6.03 -1.41 17.98
C ILE A 158 -7.10 -2.07 17.10
N ALA A 159 -6.69 -2.73 16.02
CA ALA A 159 -7.63 -3.37 15.08
C ALA A 159 -8.39 -4.52 15.74
N VAL A 160 -7.73 -5.35 16.56
CA VAL A 160 -8.35 -6.50 17.23
C VAL A 160 -9.50 -6.10 18.18
N PRO A 161 -9.29 -5.22 19.19
CA PRO A 161 -10.39 -4.82 20.07
C PRO A 161 -11.49 -4.09 19.31
N PHE A 162 -11.13 -3.26 18.32
CA PHE A 162 -12.12 -2.61 17.46
C PHE A 162 -12.99 -3.64 16.73
N CYS A 163 -12.37 -4.66 16.12
CA CYS A 163 -13.06 -5.72 15.40
C CYS A 163 -13.97 -6.55 16.34
N ILE A 164 -13.52 -6.85 17.56
CA ILE A 164 -14.32 -7.55 18.57
C ILE A 164 -15.55 -6.73 18.93
N VAL A 165 -15.39 -5.43 19.21
CA VAL A 165 -16.52 -4.54 19.55
C VAL A 165 -17.51 -4.47 18.39
N THR A 166 -17.05 -4.16 17.18
CA THR A 166 -17.94 -4.05 16.01
C THR A 166 -18.62 -5.38 15.67
N GLY A 167 -17.90 -6.49 15.79
CA GLY A 167 -18.44 -7.82 15.55
C GLY A 167 -19.48 -8.23 16.59
N LEU A 168 -19.25 -7.89 17.88
CA LEU A 168 -20.21 -8.13 18.95
C LEU A 168 -21.48 -7.31 18.76
N PHE A 169 -21.36 -6.02 18.42
CA PHE A 169 -22.50 -5.15 18.14
C PHE A 169 -23.32 -5.65 16.95
N ALA A 170 -22.67 -6.02 15.84
CA ALA A 170 -23.35 -6.58 14.68
C ALA A 170 -24.03 -7.92 15.00
N GLY A 171 -23.39 -8.77 15.82
CA GLY A 171 -23.94 -10.06 16.23
C GLY A 171 -25.12 -9.96 17.18
N ILE A 172 -25.20 -8.93 18.03
CA ILE A 172 -26.36 -8.67 18.90
C ILE A 172 -27.54 -8.11 18.11
N TRP A 173 -27.27 -7.42 16.99
CA TRP A 173 -28.31 -6.78 16.17
C TRP A 173 -28.96 -7.73 15.16
N ALA A 174 -28.35 -8.89 14.89
CA ALA A 174 -28.87 -9.97 14.04
C ALA A 174 -29.68 -10.99 14.85
#